data_AF-A0A2V9NF29-F1
#
_entry.id   AF-A0A2V9NF29-F1
#
_cell.length_a   1.000
_cell.length_b   1.000
_cell.length_c   1.000
_cell.angle_alpha   90.00
_cell.angle_beta   90.00
_cell.angle_gamma   90.00
#
_symmetry.space_group_name_H-M   'P 1'
#
loop_
_entity.id
_entity.type
_entity.pdbx_description
1 polymer ?
#
loop_
_entity_poly.entity_id
_entity_poly.type
_entity_poly.pdbx_seq_one_letter_code
_entity_poly.pdbx_strand_id
1 'polypeptide(L)'
;MRSFIALFTLIVLLVPSLAQTEKLTISSRTAGLEKHDGFFPYYWDEKKGEMLFELPPTVLGREFLYFTGLGSGIGSTNVFADRSTFGGAALCRFRRTGKTLLVIQENTGFRASQGSPDLKRSVEYSFPASVLAALPIEADENGTLLVNAQNLVIRDAVDLLSQLRRPTRAVGGALIRDSSSKPIDWRLDSGRSVVDLEQSGSFPLNTEIEALLTFTTDTESDLNQPDPHVLSVREHHSFLALPQAGYEIREQDPRVGFFATPFQDFAEPYDRPLNRYLVNRWRLQKKNPNAALSEPVKPLVFYLDRAIPEPVRSAARRGALWWNQAFEQAGFKNALRIEDLPEGASPMDVRYPTIQWTNRSGRGWSVGQSHADPRTGEILHAVVQLDSHRMRTVNNYWQAAVPSGRAGEDSFDLFAGLDRLDPKLDEEKVMQARLALLTCHEMGHVLGLEHNFVASTYGRGSVMDYFAPRIAIRPDGTADLSDAYMQGVGSYDRFAIQWGYSQGQSAETLDQERARLDSIVKDSIAKGIVWGNYNDPRWNSYDDGPDPVTWLKEVQPVRDALLAGFGPRMLRPGEPNSALTSRFPLVYLF
;
A
#
# COMPACT_ATOMS: atom_id res chain seq x y z
N MET A 1 61.33 3.08 87.07
CA MET A 1 59.95 3.57 86.94
C MET A 1 59.42 3.17 85.57
N ARG A 2 58.15 2.78 85.52
CA ARG A 2 57.46 2.13 84.41
C ARG A 2 57.36 3.04 83.19
N SER A 3 57.46 2.47 81.98
CA SER A 3 56.56 2.73 80.83
C SER A 3 57.13 2.05 79.58
N PHE A 4 56.50 0.95 79.14
CA PHE A 4 56.53 0.55 77.74
C PHE A 4 55.09 0.26 77.33
N ILE A 5 54.65 1.02 76.33
CA ILE A 5 53.29 1.08 75.79
C ILE A 5 53.08 -0.14 74.88
N ALA A 6 52.08 -0.97 75.19
CA ALA A 6 51.58 -1.98 74.27
C ALA A 6 50.51 -1.34 73.37
N LEU A 7 50.81 -1.19 72.09
CA LEU A 7 49.86 -0.76 71.07
C LEU A 7 49.31 -2.00 70.37
N PHE A 8 48.07 -2.38 70.68
CA PHE A 8 47.34 -3.45 70.01
C PHE A 8 46.82 -2.91 68.67
N THR A 9 47.36 -3.40 67.56
CA THR A 9 46.84 -3.11 66.21
C THR A 9 45.72 -4.09 65.89
N LEU A 10 44.47 -3.62 65.91
CA LEU A 10 43.29 -4.36 65.47
C LEU A 10 43.27 -4.38 63.93
N ILE A 11 43.67 -5.50 63.32
CA ILE A 11 43.50 -5.73 61.88
C ILE A 11 42.04 -6.13 61.65
N VAL A 12 41.23 -5.19 61.16
CA VAL A 12 39.90 -5.47 60.61
C VAL A 12 40.11 -6.06 59.22
N LEU A 13 39.90 -7.37 59.08
CA LEU A 13 39.80 -8.05 57.78
C LEU A 13 38.51 -7.59 57.08
N LEU A 14 38.61 -6.56 56.25
CA LEU A 14 37.61 -6.24 55.23
C LEU A 14 37.66 -7.35 54.17
N VAL A 15 36.81 -8.36 54.32
CA VAL A 15 36.48 -9.28 53.24
C VAL A 15 35.69 -8.48 52.21
N PRO A 16 36.17 -8.29 50.98
CA PRO A 16 35.32 -7.74 49.94
C PRO A 16 34.20 -8.75 49.69
N SER A 17 32.99 -8.41 50.12
CA SER A 17 31.77 -9.04 49.62
C SER A 17 31.80 -8.89 48.10
N LEU A 18 32.14 -9.97 47.41
CA LEU A 18 31.84 -10.12 45.99
C LEU A 18 30.32 -10.10 45.89
N ALA A 19 29.76 -8.90 45.72
CA ALA A 19 28.37 -8.74 45.32
C ALA A 19 28.27 -9.39 43.94
N GLN A 20 27.86 -10.66 43.95
CA GLN A 20 27.45 -11.38 42.76
C GLN A 20 26.31 -10.55 42.17
N THR A 21 26.60 -9.86 41.07
CA THR A 21 25.61 -9.05 40.38
C THR A 21 24.53 -10.02 39.93
N GLU A 22 23.41 -10.08 40.65
CA GLU A 22 22.30 -10.96 40.31
C GLU A 22 21.91 -10.68 38.87
N LYS A 23 21.94 -11.72 38.04
CA LYS A 23 21.51 -11.62 36.65
C LYS A 23 20.01 -11.32 36.71
N LEU A 24 19.62 -10.13 36.26
CA LEU A 24 18.22 -9.72 36.24
C LEU A 24 17.40 -10.77 35.45
N THR A 25 16.39 -11.36 36.08
CA THR A 25 15.49 -12.32 35.43
C THR A 25 14.37 -11.59 34.69
N ILE A 26 13.77 -12.23 33.68
CA ILE A 26 12.64 -11.63 32.96
C ILE A 26 11.52 -11.30 33.94
N SER A 27 11.15 -12.28 34.79
CA SER A 27 10.10 -12.10 35.80
C SER A 27 10.39 -10.94 36.77
N SER A 28 11.64 -10.74 37.19
CA SER A 28 11.99 -9.60 38.06
C SER A 28 11.90 -8.26 37.33
N ARG A 29 12.25 -8.23 36.04
CA ARG A 29 12.27 -7.00 35.23
C ARG A 29 10.88 -6.55 34.78
N THR A 30 9.98 -7.51 34.54
CA THR A 30 8.60 -7.27 34.12
C THR A 30 7.61 -7.36 35.27
N ALA A 31 8.07 -7.41 36.52
CA ALA A 31 7.22 -7.48 37.70
C ALA A 31 6.23 -6.31 37.75
N GLY A 32 4.94 -6.61 37.65
CA GLY A 32 3.86 -5.63 37.64
C GLY A 32 3.58 -4.97 36.29
N LEU A 33 4.26 -5.39 35.21
CA LEU A 33 3.94 -4.98 33.84
C LEU A 33 2.93 -5.95 33.22
N GLU A 34 2.01 -5.43 32.41
CA GLU A 34 1.09 -6.26 31.62
C GLU A 34 1.83 -6.89 30.43
N LYS A 35 1.60 -8.19 30.21
CA LYS A 35 2.10 -8.91 29.04
C LYS A 35 1.06 -8.88 27.93
N HIS A 36 1.46 -8.41 26.75
CA HIS A 36 0.66 -8.51 25.53
C HIS A 36 1.17 -9.65 24.65
N ASP A 37 0.50 -10.80 24.74
CA ASP A 37 0.88 -11.99 23.98
C ASP A 37 0.64 -11.83 22.48
N GLY A 38 1.64 -12.20 21.67
CA GLY A 38 1.56 -12.20 20.21
C GLY A 38 2.83 -12.78 19.59
N PHE A 39 3.11 -12.45 18.32
CA PHE A 39 4.28 -12.96 17.62
C PHE A 39 5.58 -12.51 18.29
N PHE A 40 5.69 -11.20 18.56
CA PHE A 40 6.62 -10.62 19.52
C PHE A 40 5.81 -10.22 20.76
N PRO A 41 5.77 -11.05 21.81
CA PRO A 41 5.21 -10.64 23.09
C PRO A 41 5.90 -9.39 23.59
N TYR A 42 5.14 -8.44 24.10
CA TYR A 42 5.69 -7.18 24.60
C TYR A 42 5.10 -6.76 25.94
N TYR A 43 5.83 -5.87 26.59
CA TYR A 43 5.46 -5.18 27.82
C TYR A 43 5.66 -3.69 27.63
N TRP A 44 4.80 -2.90 28.26
CA TRP A 44 5.00 -1.46 28.41
C TRP A 44 5.45 -1.12 29.82
N ASP A 45 6.63 -0.52 29.96
CA ASP A 45 7.12 0.03 31.23
C ASP A 45 6.77 1.51 31.33
N GLU A 46 5.58 1.81 31.86
CA GLU A 46 5.06 3.16 31.99
C GLU A 46 5.99 4.08 32.81
N LYS A 47 6.71 3.54 33.80
CA LYS A 47 7.61 4.33 34.66
C LYS A 47 8.82 4.84 33.90
N LYS A 48 9.26 4.10 32.87
CA LYS A 48 10.41 4.47 32.03
C LYS A 48 10.00 5.00 30.66
N GLY A 49 8.75 4.79 30.24
CA GLY A 49 8.29 5.08 28.90
C GLY A 49 8.94 4.17 27.85
N GLU A 50 9.20 2.90 28.19
CA GLU A 50 9.95 1.97 27.37
C GLU A 50 9.11 0.76 26.96
N MET A 51 9.23 0.36 25.70
CA MET A 51 8.69 -0.89 25.19
C MET A 51 9.72 -2.01 25.31
N LEU A 52 9.33 -3.13 25.91
CA LEU A 52 10.17 -4.32 26.05
C LEU A 52 9.60 -5.46 25.23
N PHE A 53 10.42 -6.11 24.39
CA PHE A 53 10.05 -7.34 23.69
C PHE A 53 10.62 -8.56 24.40
N GLU A 54 9.78 -9.57 24.61
CA GLU A 54 10.20 -10.90 25.07
C GLU A 54 10.31 -11.83 23.87
N LEU A 55 11.54 -12.17 23.49
CA LEU A 55 11.86 -12.90 22.29
C LEU A 55 12.32 -14.32 22.66
N PRO A 56 11.47 -15.34 22.49
CA PRO A 56 11.85 -16.73 22.75
C PRO A 56 12.82 -17.26 21.69
N PRO A 57 13.55 -18.36 21.97
CA PRO A 57 14.46 -18.99 21.00
C PRO A 57 13.81 -19.33 19.65
N THR A 58 12.51 -19.64 19.65
CA THR A 58 11.72 -19.92 18.45
C THR A 58 11.62 -18.75 17.49
N VAL A 59 11.69 -17.52 18.00
CA VAL A 59 11.71 -16.26 17.24
C VAL A 59 13.14 -15.89 16.88
N LEU A 60 14.07 -15.95 17.84
CA LEU A 60 15.47 -15.53 17.65
C LEU A 60 16.22 -16.33 16.58
N GLY A 61 15.88 -17.62 16.42
CA GLY A 61 16.52 -18.51 15.45
C GLY A 61 15.94 -18.46 14.04
N ARG A 62 15.02 -17.53 13.74
CA ARG A 62 14.29 -17.47 12.47
C ARG A 62 14.24 -16.06 11.89
N GLU A 63 14.01 -16.01 10.59
CA GLU A 63 13.64 -14.77 9.91
C GLU A 63 12.16 -14.44 10.19
N PHE A 64 11.82 -13.16 10.05
CA PHE A 64 10.47 -12.63 10.15
C PHE A 64 10.26 -11.54 9.10
N LEU A 65 9.01 -11.23 8.77
CA LEU A 65 8.70 -10.10 7.92
C LEU A 65 8.48 -8.85 8.77
N TYR A 66 8.93 -7.71 8.27
CA TYR A 66 8.74 -6.42 8.90
C TYR A 66 8.17 -5.45 7.88
N PHE A 67 6.91 -5.07 8.06
CA PHE A 67 6.24 -4.07 7.25
C PHE A 67 6.13 -2.75 7.99
N THR A 68 6.27 -1.64 7.26
CA THR A 68 6.08 -0.30 7.80
C THR A 68 4.98 0.43 7.04
N GLY A 69 4.38 1.43 7.67
CA GLY A 69 3.40 2.31 7.02
C GLY A 69 2.99 3.43 7.95
N LEU A 70 2.00 4.23 7.54
CA LEU A 70 1.49 5.34 8.34
C LEU A 70 0.14 4.97 8.98
N GLY A 71 0.04 5.03 10.30
CA GLY A 71 -1.23 4.88 11.03
C GLY A 71 -2.09 6.16 10.99
N SER A 72 -1.47 7.31 10.70
CA SER A 72 -2.16 8.59 10.46
C SER A 72 -1.54 9.31 9.27
N GLY A 73 -2.29 10.23 8.66
CA GLY A 73 -1.78 11.05 7.55
C GLY A 73 -1.78 12.52 7.89
N ILE A 74 -1.18 13.32 7.01
CA ILE A 74 -1.12 14.79 7.15
C ILE A 74 -2.20 15.50 6.32
N GLY A 75 -2.96 14.75 5.53
CA GLY A 75 -4.04 15.27 4.70
C GLY A 75 -3.59 16.25 3.62
N SER A 76 -2.31 16.34 3.32
CA SER A 76 -1.76 17.23 2.30
C SER A 76 -1.75 16.53 0.94
N THR A 77 -2.12 17.24 -0.12
CA THR A 77 -1.95 16.74 -1.49
C THR A 77 -0.53 16.94 -2.04
N ASN A 78 0.33 17.65 -1.29
CA ASN A 78 1.69 17.98 -1.71
C ASN A 78 2.71 16.92 -1.29
N VAL A 79 2.37 16.09 -0.31
CA VAL A 79 3.23 15.04 0.24
C VAL A 79 2.40 13.76 0.30
N PHE A 80 2.91 12.67 -0.27
CA PHE A 80 2.26 11.36 -0.25
C PHE A 80 2.40 10.69 1.13
N ALA A 81 1.77 11.30 2.14
CA ALA A 81 1.80 10.87 3.53
C ALA A 81 0.36 10.82 4.09
N ASP A 82 -0.44 9.96 3.47
CA ASP A 82 -1.81 9.71 3.88
C ASP A 82 -1.87 8.60 4.93
N ARG A 83 -2.98 8.53 5.67
CA ARG A 83 -3.18 7.40 6.58
C ARG A 83 -3.25 6.12 5.76
N SER A 84 -2.60 5.09 6.25
CA SER A 84 -2.37 3.82 5.57
C SER A 84 -1.57 3.90 4.29
N THR A 85 -0.72 4.91 4.15
CA THR A 85 0.35 4.86 3.15
C THR A 85 1.35 3.78 3.56
N PHE A 86 1.59 2.82 2.67
CA PHE A 86 2.55 1.75 2.92
C PHE A 86 4.00 2.26 2.81
N GLY A 87 4.82 1.85 3.76
CA GLY A 87 6.28 1.94 3.72
C GLY A 87 6.90 0.65 3.18
N GLY A 88 8.07 0.30 3.69
CA GLY A 88 8.85 -0.84 3.20
C GLY A 88 8.30 -2.20 3.66
N ALA A 89 8.62 -3.24 2.88
CA ALA A 89 8.47 -4.63 3.26
C ALA A 89 9.86 -5.30 3.31
N ALA A 90 10.26 -5.76 4.48
CA ALA A 90 11.60 -6.30 4.73
C ALA A 90 11.55 -7.73 5.28
N LEU A 91 12.51 -8.56 4.87
CA LEU A 91 12.85 -9.79 5.58
C LEU A 91 13.90 -9.44 6.62
N CYS A 92 13.66 -9.77 7.88
CA CYS A 92 14.55 -9.44 8.99
C CYS A 92 14.93 -10.67 9.80
N ARG A 93 16.05 -10.58 10.52
CA ARG A 93 16.44 -11.55 11.56
C ARG A 93 17.11 -10.83 12.72
N PHE A 94 17.23 -11.54 13.84
CA PHE A 94 18.01 -11.08 14.98
C PHE A 94 19.43 -11.62 14.96
N ARG A 95 20.40 -10.81 15.42
CA ARG A 95 21.77 -11.26 15.69
C ARG A 95 22.23 -10.73 17.04
N ARG A 96 22.47 -11.65 17.98
CA ARG A 96 23.02 -11.29 19.29
C ARG A 96 24.51 -10.97 19.18
N THR A 97 24.90 -9.83 19.74
CA THR A 97 26.30 -9.39 19.88
C THR A 97 26.51 -8.87 21.31
N GLY A 98 27.06 -9.70 22.19
CA GLY A 98 27.25 -9.35 23.59
C GLY A 98 25.93 -9.07 24.33
N LYS A 99 25.78 -7.86 24.87
CA LYS A 99 24.57 -7.36 25.58
C LYS A 99 23.58 -6.66 24.66
N THR A 100 23.74 -6.78 23.35
CA THR A 100 22.90 -6.13 22.36
C THR A 100 22.36 -7.17 21.38
N LEU A 101 21.09 -7.01 21.01
CA LEU A 101 20.45 -7.75 19.94
C LEU A 101 20.28 -6.82 18.73
N LEU A 102 20.91 -7.16 17.61
CA LEU A 102 20.77 -6.39 16.38
C LEU A 102 19.53 -6.87 15.61
N VAL A 103 18.78 -5.93 15.06
CA VAL A 103 17.74 -6.19 14.05
C VAL A 103 18.37 -5.98 12.68
N ILE A 104 18.47 -7.04 11.89
CA ILE A 104 19.11 -7.02 10.58
C ILE A 104 18.05 -7.22 9.52
N GLN A 105 17.95 -6.28 8.58
CA GLN A 105 17.23 -6.45 7.33
C GLN A 105 18.13 -7.16 6.32
N GLU A 106 17.66 -8.30 5.83
CA GLU A 106 18.31 -9.09 4.80
C GLU A 106 18.18 -8.44 3.43
N ASN A 107 19.19 -8.65 2.59
CA ASN A 107 19.17 -8.19 1.22
C ASN A 107 18.54 -9.23 0.31
N THR A 108 17.23 -9.15 0.14
CA THR A 108 16.49 -10.04 -0.74
C THR A 108 16.62 -9.67 -2.22
N GLY A 109 17.33 -8.61 -2.58
CA GLY A 109 17.57 -8.21 -3.97
C GLY A 109 18.59 -9.10 -4.70
N PHE A 110 19.44 -9.83 -3.97
CA PHE A 110 20.49 -10.68 -4.54
C PHE A 110 20.45 -12.06 -3.88
N ARG A 111 20.37 -13.13 -4.68
CA ARG A 111 20.10 -14.49 -4.20
C ARG A 111 20.93 -15.51 -4.96
N ALA A 112 20.94 -16.73 -4.44
CA ALA A 112 21.36 -17.92 -5.18
C ALA A 112 20.35 -19.04 -4.86
N SER A 113 19.13 -18.95 -5.39
CA SER A 113 17.97 -19.70 -4.86
C SER A 113 18.19 -21.22 -4.91
N GLN A 114 18.71 -21.71 -6.04
CA GLN A 114 19.10 -23.11 -6.28
C GLN A 114 20.62 -23.34 -6.14
N GLY A 115 21.35 -22.36 -5.59
CA GLY A 115 22.79 -22.45 -5.38
C GLY A 115 23.20 -23.40 -4.26
N SER A 116 24.44 -23.87 -4.32
CA SER A 116 25.06 -24.61 -3.20
C SER A 116 25.12 -23.73 -1.94
N PRO A 117 25.26 -24.31 -0.74
CA PRO A 117 25.45 -23.54 0.49
C PRO A 117 26.61 -22.54 0.41
N ASP A 118 27.69 -22.89 -0.28
CA ASP A 118 28.84 -21.99 -0.44
C ASP A 118 28.54 -20.84 -1.40
N LEU A 119 27.76 -21.07 -2.47
CA LEU A 119 27.33 -19.99 -3.37
C LEU A 119 26.38 -19.03 -2.66
N LYS A 120 25.41 -19.54 -1.89
CA LYS A 120 24.51 -18.71 -1.06
C LYS A 120 25.30 -17.84 -0.09
N ARG A 121 26.31 -18.41 0.57
CA ARG A 121 27.22 -17.68 1.46
C ARG A 121 28.07 -16.65 0.71
N SER A 122 28.54 -16.98 -0.49
CA SER A 122 29.29 -16.03 -1.34
C SER A 122 28.44 -14.81 -1.70
N VAL A 123 27.15 -15.00 -2.03
CA VAL A 123 26.21 -13.90 -2.27
C VAL A 123 26.02 -13.07 -1.00
N GLU A 124 25.79 -13.71 0.17
CA GLU A 124 25.68 -13.02 1.46
C GLU A 124 26.93 -12.16 1.77
N TYR A 125 28.13 -12.64 1.44
CA TYR A 125 29.38 -11.87 1.63
C TYR A 125 29.60 -10.77 0.59
N SER A 126 28.97 -10.88 -0.58
CA SER A 126 29.13 -9.92 -1.67
C SER A 126 28.13 -8.77 -1.61
N PHE A 127 26.97 -8.98 -0.99
CA PHE A 127 25.90 -7.99 -0.91
C PHE A 127 25.54 -7.67 0.55
N PRO A 128 25.56 -6.39 0.96
CA PRO A 128 25.38 -6.02 2.35
C PRO A 128 23.92 -6.17 2.80
N ALA A 129 23.75 -6.64 4.04
CA ALA A 129 22.54 -6.48 4.84
C ALA A 129 22.57 -5.14 5.61
N SER A 130 21.43 -4.71 6.14
CA SER A 130 21.30 -3.44 6.88
C SER A 130 20.97 -3.70 8.35
N VAL A 131 21.70 -3.07 9.28
CA VAL A 131 21.32 -3.07 10.70
C VAL A 131 20.30 -1.96 10.94
N LEU A 132 19.05 -2.31 11.24
CA LEU A 132 17.96 -1.37 11.46
C LEU A 132 17.97 -0.77 12.86
N ALA A 133 18.28 -1.60 13.87
CA ALA A 133 18.30 -1.20 15.27
C ALA A 133 19.24 -2.07 16.10
N ALA A 134 19.66 -1.53 17.23
CA ALA A 134 20.41 -2.21 18.27
C ALA A 134 19.59 -2.16 19.57
N LEU A 135 19.17 -3.33 20.06
CA LEU A 135 18.28 -3.47 21.20
C LEU A 135 19.09 -3.94 22.42
N PRO A 136 19.19 -3.14 23.49
CA PRO A 136 19.78 -3.58 24.75
C PRO A 136 19.07 -4.82 25.30
N ILE A 137 19.83 -5.84 25.71
CA ILE A 137 19.30 -7.03 26.37
C ILE A 137 19.23 -6.72 27.87
N GLU A 138 18.02 -6.69 28.42
CA GLU A 138 17.76 -6.36 29.83
C GLU A 138 17.70 -7.60 30.72
N ALA A 139 17.25 -8.74 30.16
CA ALA A 139 17.27 -10.04 30.82
C ALA A 139 17.47 -11.17 29.80
N ASP A 140 18.06 -12.28 30.27
CA ASP A 140 18.31 -13.48 29.47
C ASP A 140 18.09 -14.71 30.36
N GLU A 141 16.99 -15.41 30.10
CA GLU A 141 16.54 -16.56 30.86
C GLU A 141 16.29 -17.73 29.92
N ASN A 142 17.13 -18.77 30.01
CA ASN A 142 17.06 -19.98 29.19
C ASN A 142 17.02 -19.72 27.67
N GLY A 143 17.66 -18.64 27.21
CA GLY A 143 17.70 -18.26 25.79
C GLY A 143 16.51 -17.42 25.32
N THR A 144 15.50 -17.20 26.16
CA THR A 144 14.51 -16.14 25.95
C THR A 144 15.14 -14.81 26.36
N LEU A 145 15.07 -13.81 25.49
CA LEU A 145 15.64 -12.49 25.73
C LEU A 145 14.54 -11.48 25.98
N LEU A 146 14.68 -10.68 27.02
CA LEU A 146 13.92 -9.44 27.18
C LEU A 146 14.80 -8.29 26.67
N VAL A 147 14.33 -7.59 25.65
CA VAL A 147 15.07 -6.52 24.99
C VAL A 147 14.31 -5.21 24.99
N ASN A 148 15.02 -4.10 25.15
CA ASN A 148 14.46 -2.77 25.02
C ASN A 148 14.30 -2.42 23.53
N ALA A 149 13.05 -2.32 23.09
CA ALA A 149 12.67 -2.14 21.69
C ALA A 149 12.58 -0.67 21.27
N GLN A 150 12.85 0.29 22.17
CA GLN A 150 12.61 1.72 21.92
C GLN A 150 13.28 2.22 20.63
N ASN A 151 14.53 1.83 20.39
CA ASN A 151 15.30 2.24 19.20
C ASN A 151 14.75 1.67 17.88
N LEU A 152 13.94 0.60 17.94
CA LEU A 152 13.31 0.01 16.76
C LEU A 152 11.99 0.68 16.41
N VAL A 153 11.23 1.08 17.44
CA VAL A 153 9.86 1.60 17.29
C VAL A 153 9.77 3.13 17.29
N ILE A 154 10.74 3.84 17.90
CA ILE A 154 10.83 5.31 17.81
C ILE A 154 11.89 5.68 16.76
N ARG A 155 11.53 5.55 15.49
CA ARG A 155 12.36 5.94 14.35
C ARG A 155 11.49 6.22 13.14
N ASP A 156 11.96 7.08 12.25
CA ASP A 156 11.36 7.27 10.92
C ASP A 156 11.66 6.03 10.06
N ALA A 157 10.73 5.08 10.05
CA ALA A 157 10.82 3.80 9.37
C ALA A 157 10.13 3.80 8.01
N VAL A 158 9.28 4.79 7.74
CA VAL A 158 8.60 5.00 6.46
C VAL A 158 9.39 5.92 5.52
N ASP A 159 10.46 6.55 6.01
CA ASP A 159 11.27 7.55 5.28
C ASP A 159 10.47 8.83 4.99
N LEU A 160 9.61 9.22 5.94
CA LEU A 160 8.79 10.41 5.86
C LEU A 160 9.66 11.68 5.84
N LEU A 161 10.79 11.72 6.57
CA LEU A 161 11.72 12.84 6.52
C LEU A 161 12.19 13.12 5.11
N SER A 162 12.48 12.09 4.31
CA SER A 162 12.88 12.31 2.93
C SER A 162 11.76 12.95 2.12
N GLN A 163 10.50 12.52 2.30
CA GLN A 163 9.31 13.14 1.68
C GLN A 163 9.11 14.59 2.11
N LEU A 164 9.29 14.90 3.39
CA LEU A 164 9.17 16.27 3.91
C LEU A 164 10.29 17.19 3.41
N ARG A 165 11.53 16.67 3.34
CA ARG A 165 12.71 17.41 2.85
C ARG A 165 12.65 17.66 1.35
N ARG A 166 12.15 16.69 0.59
CA ARG A 166 12.05 16.71 -0.87
C ARG A 166 10.74 16.04 -1.28
N PRO A 167 9.64 16.79 -1.42
CA PRO A 167 8.36 16.21 -1.81
C PRO A 167 8.43 15.53 -3.18
N THR A 168 7.83 14.35 -3.30
CA THR A 168 7.61 13.70 -4.59
C THR A 168 6.41 14.34 -5.30
N ARG A 169 6.52 14.56 -6.61
CA ARG A 169 5.46 15.12 -7.46
C ARG A 169 5.17 14.20 -8.63
N ALA A 170 3.91 14.13 -9.06
CA ALA A 170 3.56 13.44 -10.29
C ALA A 170 3.80 14.34 -11.51
N VAL A 171 4.65 13.91 -12.44
CA VAL A 171 4.95 14.61 -13.71
C VAL A 171 4.83 13.61 -14.85
N GLY A 172 3.92 13.84 -15.79
CA GLY A 172 3.71 12.94 -16.93
C GLY A 172 3.32 11.51 -16.54
N GLY A 173 2.65 11.32 -15.40
CA GLY A 173 2.29 10.00 -14.87
C GLY A 173 3.39 9.31 -14.05
N ALA A 174 4.61 9.86 -14.00
CA ALA A 174 5.70 9.36 -13.17
C ALA A 174 5.81 10.13 -11.84
N LEU A 175 6.12 9.42 -10.76
CA LEU A 175 6.45 10.02 -9.47
C LEU A 175 7.93 10.43 -9.44
N ILE A 176 8.19 11.74 -9.40
CA ILE A 176 9.53 12.30 -9.43
C ILE A 176 9.80 13.04 -8.13
N ARG A 177 10.90 12.70 -7.47
CA ARG A 177 11.39 13.41 -6.28
C ARG A 177 11.86 14.80 -6.69
N ASP A 178 11.34 15.87 -6.07
CA ASP A 178 11.80 17.22 -6.37
C ASP A 178 13.26 17.39 -5.91
N SER A 179 14.17 17.41 -6.88
CA SER A 179 15.59 17.69 -6.67
C SER A 179 15.99 19.11 -7.07
N SER A 180 15.04 19.92 -7.53
CA SER A 180 15.29 21.26 -8.06
C SER A 180 15.27 22.33 -6.96
N SER A 181 14.54 22.09 -5.87
CA SER A 181 14.49 22.97 -4.71
C SER A 181 15.53 22.60 -3.64
N LYS A 182 16.00 23.60 -2.88
CA LYS A 182 16.75 23.37 -1.64
C LYS A 182 15.88 22.55 -0.68
N PRO A 183 16.42 21.49 -0.03
CA PRO A 183 15.65 20.71 0.93
C PRO A 183 15.19 21.56 2.11
N ILE A 184 13.96 21.31 2.59
CA ILE A 184 13.45 21.89 3.84
C ILE A 184 14.12 21.16 5.02
N ASP A 185 14.43 21.85 6.10
CA ASP A 185 15.25 21.39 7.23
C ASP A 185 14.49 20.54 8.27
N TRP A 186 13.61 19.66 7.82
CA TRP A 186 12.87 18.76 8.70
C TRP A 186 13.79 17.79 9.45
N ARG A 187 13.53 17.56 10.74
CA ARG A 187 14.23 16.59 11.63
C ARG A 187 13.26 15.91 12.59
N LEU A 188 13.52 14.63 12.89
CA LEU A 188 12.80 13.88 13.92
C LEU A 188 13.17 14.42 15.31
N ASP A 189 12.16 14.68 16.13
CA ASP A 189 12.28 15.05 17.53
C ASP A 189 11.90 13.85 18.40
N SER A 190 12.89 13.00 18.70
CA SER A 190 12.69 11.79 19.52
C SER A 190 12.22 12.11 20.94
N GLY A 191 12.49 13.32 21.47
CA GLY A 191 12.05 13.74 22.80
C GLY A 191 10.54 14.04 22.88
N ARG A 192 9.90 14.28 21.72
CA ARG A 192 8.45 14.44 21.57
C ARG A 192 7.80 13.30 20.79
N SER A 193 8.49 12.16 20.69
CA SER A 193 7.99 10.98 20.00
C SER A 193 7.75 9.86 21.01
N VAL A 194 6.60 9.19 20.90
CA VAL A 194 6.15 8.20 21.88
C VAL A 194 5.51 7.01 21.21
N VAL A 195 5.49 5.86 21.88
CA VAL A 195 4.71 4.70 21.45
C VAL A 195 3.23 4.99 21.71
N ASP A 196 2.38 4.73 20.73
CA ASP A 196 0.92 4.82 20.83
C ASP A 196 0.35 3.42 21.12
N LEU A 197 0.15 3.13 22.41
CA LEU A 197 -0.34 1.82 22.85
C LEU A 197 -1.80 1.57 22.47
N GLU A 198 -2.62 2.62 22.36
CA GLU A 198 -4.03 2.49 22.00
C GLU A 198 -4.22 2.00 20.57
N GLN A 199 -3.25 2.32 19.70
CA GLN A 199 -3.22 1.86 18.30
C GLN A 199 -2.30 0.65 18.07
N SER A 200 -1.71 0.10 19.14
CA SER A 200 -0.86 -1.09 19.08
C SER A 200 -1.67 -2.35 19.42
N GLY A 201 -1.28 -3.50 18.85
CA GLY A 201 -1.96 -4.77 19.03
C GLY A 201 -1.02 -5.97 18.92
N SER A 202 -1.35 -7.06 19.60
CA SER A 202 -0.55 -8.27 19.63
C SER A 202 -1.41 -9.47 19.26
N PHE A 203 -0.94 -10.27 18.28
CA PHE A 203 -1.69 -11.38 17.72
C PHE A 203 -0.76 -12.58 17.45
N PRO A 204 -1.27 -13.81 17.32
CA PRO A 204 -0.42 -15.01 17.24
C PRO A 204 0.61 -15.01 16.10
N LEU A 205 0.31 -14.35 14.97
CA LEU A 205 1.16 -14.33 13.78
C LEU A 205 1.72 -12.94 13.45
N ASN A 206 1.31 -11.90 14.18
CA ASN A 206 1.76 -10.54 13.97
C ASN A 206 1.72 -9.71 15.26
N THR A 207 2.67 -8.81 15.42
CA THR A 207 2.66 -7.76 16.46
C THR A 207 2.69 -6.41 15.75
N GLU A 208 1.68 -5.60 16.02
CA GLU A 208 1.44 -4.29 15.42
C GLU A 208 1.75 -3.20 16.44
N ILE A 209 2.73 -2.34 16.17
CA ILE A 209 3.11 -1.23 17.05
C ILE A 209 2.96 0.08 16.29
N GLU A 210 2.27 1.06 16.87
CA GLU A 210 2.28 2.42 16.38
C GLU A 210 3.13 3.34 17.26
N ALA A 211 3.82 4.28 16.63
CA ALA A 211 4.57 5.32 17.29
C ALA A 211 4.13 6.69 16.74
N LEU A 212 3.69 7.57 17.63
CA LEU A 212 3.49 8.97 17.30
C LEU A 212 4.85 9.66 17.22
N LEU A 213 5.31 9.93 16.00
CA LEU A 213 6.57 10.59 15.74
C LEU A 213 6.34 12.08 15.52
N THR A 214 7.16 12.92 16.13
CA THR A 214 7.12 14.36 15.96
C THR A 214 8.32 14.84 15.15
N PHE A 215 8.07 15.58 14.09
CA PHE A 215 9.04 16.20 13.21
C PHE A 215 9.01 17.72 13.39
N THR A 216 10.17 18.35 13.23
CA THR A 216 10.37 19.79 13.43
C THR A 216 11.16 20.42 12.30
N THR A 217 10.94 21.70 12.06
CA THR A 217 11.62 22.50 11.04
C THR A 217 11.78 23.94 11.53
N ASP A 218 12.90 24.59 11.23
CA ASP A 218 13.08 26.02 11.51
C ASP A 218 12.42 26.88 10.41
N THR A 219 12.10 26.28 9.25
CA THR A 219 11.35 26.93 8.16
C THR A 219 9.84 26.71 8.32
N GLU A 220 9.05 27.79 8.30
CA GLU A 220 7.57 27.67 8.28
C GLU A 220 7.09 26.82 7.10
N SER A 221 6.18 25.89 7.39
CA SER A 221 5.55 25.03 6.40
C SER A 221 4.04 24.98 6.62
N ASP A 222 3.27 24.75 5.56
CA ASP A 222 1.83 24.52 5.64
C ASP A 222 1.48 23.20 4.95
N LEU A 223 1.35 22.17 5.77
CA LEU A 223 0.93 20.81 5.45
C LEU A 223 -0.32 20.42 6.26
N ASN A 224 -1.15 21.41 6.61
CA ASN A 224 -2.34 21.32 7.48
C ASN A 224 -2.08 21.14 8.99
N GLN A 225 -0.84 21.30 9.44
CA GLN A 225 -0.52 21.26 10.87
C GLN A 225 -0.90 22.58 11.57
N PRO A 226 -1.33 22.56 12.85
CA PRO A 226 -1.66 23.78 13.59
C PRO A 226 -0.47 24.70 13.87
N ASP A 227 0.71 24.12 14.12
CA ASP A 227 1.97 24.85 14.34
C ASP A 227 2.84 24.70 13.09
N PRO A 228 3.18 25.78 12.36
CA PRO A 228 3.89 25.70 11.08
C PRO A 228 5.30 25.07 11.19
N HIS A 229 5.85 24.90 12.39
CA HIS A 229 7.17 24.33 12.65
C HIS A 229 7.15 22.88 13.16
N VAL A 230 5.97 22.33 13.47
CA VAL A 230 5.83 21.04 14.15
C VAL A 230 4.77 20.17 13.48
N LEU A 231 5.16 18.96 13.10
CA LEU A 231 4.28 17.97 12.47
C LEU A 231 4.39 16.64 13.23
N SER A 232 3.27 16.06 13.64
CA SER A 232 3.26 14.72 14.26
C SER A 232 2.46 13.73 13.44
N VAL A 233 3.01 12.53 13.23
CA VAL A 233 2.41 11.46 12.42
C VAL A 233 2.63 10.13 13.11
N ARG A 234 1.62 9.26 13.11
CA ARG A 234 1.76 7.88 13.56
C ARG A 234 2.39 7.04 12.48
N GLU A 235 3.56 6.50 12.77
CA GLU A 235 4.17 5.42 11.99
C GLU A 235 3.78 4.08 12.58
N HIS A 236 3.59 3.11 11.71
CA HIS A 236 3.11 1.78 12.02
C HIS A 236 4.21 0.74 11.70
N HIS A 237 4.37 -0.21 12.60
CA HIS A 237 5.31 -1.31 12.52
C HIS A 237 4.59 -2.63 12.67
N SER A 238 4.61 -3.44 11.63
CA SER A 238 4.07 -4.80 11.65
C SER A 238 5.20 -5.81 11.64
N PHE A 239 5.32 -6.59 12.71
CA PHE A 239 6.27 -7.71 12.81
C PHE A 239 5.50 -9.01 12.62
N LEU A 240 5.81 -9.76 11.56
CA LEU A 240 5.00 -10.90 11.15
C LEU A 240 5.82 -12.18 11.10
N ALA A 241 5.17 -13.27 11.50
CA ALA A 241 5.64 -14.61 11.19
C ALA A 241 5.70 -14.79 9.66
N LEU A 242 6.67 -15.58 9.19
CA LEU A 242 6.71 -15.97 7.78
C LEU A 242 5.42 -16.72 7.39
N PRO A 243 4.90 -16.50 6.17
CA PRO A 243 3.72 -17.23 5.71
C PRO A 243 4.00 -18.74 5.65
N GLN A 244 2.93 -19.54 5.70
CA GLN A 244 3.02 -21.00 5.61
C GLN A 244 3.71 -21.42 4.30
N ALA A 245 4.47 -22.52 4.33
CA ALA A 245 5.04 -23.10 3.12
C ALA A 245 3.96 -23.47 2.06
N GLY A 246 4.41 -23.78 0.84
CA GLY A 246 3.52 -24.22 -0.24
C GLY A 246 2.85 -23.09 -1.04
N TYR A 247 3.39 -21.87 -0.99
CA TYR A 247 3.04 -20.85 -1.97
C TYR A 247 3.69 -21.21 -3.32
N GLU A 248 2.88 -21.21 -4.38
CA GLU A 248 3.37 -21.40 -5.74
C GLU A 248 3.87 -20.07 -6.29
N ILE A 249 5.19 -19.95 -6.37
CA ILE A 249 5.85 -18.77 -6.94
C ILE A 249 5.59 -18.72 -8.44
N ARG A 250 5.43 -17.53 -9.02
CA ARG A 250 5.23 -17.36 -10.46
C ARG A 250 6.16 -16.29 -11.02
N GLU A 251 6.90 -16.63 -12.06
CA GLU A 251 7.72 -15.68 -12.80
C GLU A 251 6.85 -14.74 -13.64
N GLN A 252 7.28 -13.51 -13.77
CA GLN A 252 6.64 -12.51 -14.61
C GLN A 252 6.73 -12.91 -16.09
N ASP A 253 5.64 -12.69 -16.82
CA ASP A 253 5.63 -12.68 -18.28
C ASP A 253 5.46 -11.23 -18.76
N PRO A 254 6.38 -10.68 -19.56
CA PRO A 254 6.32 -9.27 -19.99
C PRO A 254 5.12 -8.96 -20.90
N ARG A 255 4.33 -9.96 -21.30
CA ARG A 255 3.08 -9.80 -22.06
C ARG A 255 1.85 -9.65 -21.16
N VAL A 256 2.02 -9.71 -19.83
CA VAL A 256 0.95 -9.65 -18.84
C VAL A 256 1.32 -8.66 -17.73
N GLY A 257 0.55 -7.59 -17.59
CA GLY A 257 0.78 -6.53 -16.61
C GLY A 257 0.47 -6.94 -15.16
N PHE A 258 1.41 -7.63 -14.51
CA PHE A 258 1.43 -7.83 -13.07
C PHE A 258 2.62 -7.10 -12.45
N PHE A 259 2.38 -6.45 -11.31
CA PHE A 259 3.45 -5.99 -10.44
C PHE A 259 4.33 -7.17 -10.05
N ALA A 260 5.64 -6.96 -10.00
CA ALA A 260 6.58 -8.02 -9.67
C ALA A 260 7.66 -7.55 -8.68
N THR A 261 8.10 -8.48 -7.84
CA THR A 261 9.26 -8.32 -6.97
C THR A 261 10.53 -8.72 -7.73
N PRO A 262 11.44 -7.76 -8.06
CA PRO A 262 12.66 -8.05 -8.77
C PRO A 262 13.76 -8.58 -7.83
N PHE A 263 14.62 -9.45 -8.35
CA PHE A 263 15.86 -9.87 -7.70
C PHE A 263 16.88 -10.37 -8.73
N GLN A 264 18.14 -10.46 -8.34
CA GLN A 264 19.20 -11.10 -9.11
C GLN A 264 19.49 -12.50 -8.55
N ASP A 265 19.44 -13.53 -9.39
CA ASP A 265 19.75 -14.90 -8.99
C ASP A 265 21.10 -15.37 -9.58
N PHE A 266 22.11 -15.43 -8.72
CA PHE A 266 23.47 -15.88 -9.07
C PHE A 266 23.58 -17.41 -9.21
N ALA A 267 22.50 -18.16 -8.95
CA ALA A 267 22.44 -19.58 -9.29
C ALA A 267 22.10 -19.81 -10.77
N GLU A 268 21.72 -18.76 -11.52
CA GLU A 268 21.38 -18.88 -12.93
C GLU A 268 22.61 -19.21 -13.79
N PRO A 269 22.48 -20.08 -14.80
CA PRO A 269 23.51 -20.32 -15.79
C PRO A 269 23.91 -19.04 -16.53
N TYR A 270 25.15 -18.98 -17.02
CA TYR A 270 25.71 -17.78 -17.68
C TYR A 270 24.95 -17.33 -18.94
N ASP A 271 24.19 -18.22 -19.57
CA ASP A 271 23.40 -17.96 -20.77
C ASP A 271 21.96 -17.49 -20.45
N ARG A 272 21.64 -17.30 -19.16
CA ARG A 272 20.35 -16.79 -18.68
C ARG A 272 20.51 -15.44 -17.99
N PRO A 273 19.50 -14.55 -18.07
CA PRO A 273 19.50 -13.30 -17.33
C PRO A 273 19.52 -13.56 -15.82
N LEU A 274 20.38 -12.82 -15.11
CA LEU A 274 20.40 -12.82 -13.64
C LEU A 274 19.14 -12.18 -13.05
N ASN A 275 18.61 -11.14 -13.71
CA ASN A 275 17.42 -10.43 -13.24
C ASN A 275 16.19 -11.33 -13.41
N ARG A 276 15.49 -11.55 -12.30
CA ARG A 276 14.29 -12.36 -12.19
C ARG A 276 13.20 -11.55 -11.50
N TYR A 277 11.95 -11.88 -11.80
CA TYR A 277 10.80 -11.08 -11.41
C TYR A 277 9.68 -12.03 -10.99
N LEU A 278 9.30 -12.01 -9.71
CA LEU A 278 8.21 -12.83 -9.18
C LEU A 278 6.95 -11.98 -9.13
N VAL A 279 5.86 -12.40 -9.77
CA VAL A 279 4.61 -11.63 -9.74
C VAL A 279 4.05 -11.56 -8.33
N ASN A 280 3.58 -10.37 -7.96
CA ASN A 280 2.91 -10.13 -6.70
C ASN A 280 1.45 -10.54 -6.82
N ARG A 281 1.03 -11.60 -6.13
CA ARG A 281 -0.36 -12.10 -6.16
C ARG A 281 -0.77 -12.74 -4.84
N TRP A 282 -2.07 -12.85 -4.61
CA TRP A 282 -2.59 -13.55 -3.44
C TRP A 282 -2.50 -15.06 -3.59
N ARG A 283 -2.34 -15.77 -2.47
CA ARG A 283 -2.51 -17.22 -2.44
C ARG A 283 -3.98 -17.59 -2.61
N LEU A 284 -4.30 -18.22 -3.74
CA LEU A 284 -5.59 -18.86 -3.97
C LEU A 284 -5.39 -20.33 -4.36
N GLN A 285 -6.11 -21.20 -3.66
CA GLN A 285 -6.11 -22.64 -3.89
C GLN A 285 -7.54 -23.14 -3.93
N LYS A 286 -7.90 -23.94 -4.93
CA LYS A 286 -9.25 -24.53 -5.01
C LYS A 286 -9.46 -25.53 -3.87
N LYS A 287 -10.63 -25.50 -3.24
CA LYS A 287 -11.07 -26.58 -2.32
C LYS A 287 -11.12 -27.92 -3.05
N ASN A 288 -11.59 -27.94 -4.30
CA ASN A 288 -11.54 -29.09 -5.19
C ASN A 288 -10.65 -28.78 -6.41
N PRO A 289 -9.35 -29.17 -6.38
CA PRO A 289 -8.42 -28.94 -7.49
C PRO A 289 -8.86 -29.50 -8.85
N ASN A 290 -9.69 -30.57 -8.85
CA ASN A 290 -10.12 -31.23 -10.09
C ASN A 290 -11.41 -30.63 -10.68
N ALA A 291 -12.08 -29.73 -9.96
CA ALA A 291 -13.26 -29.05 -10.48
C ALA A 291 -12.88 -27.88 -11.39
N ALA A 292 -13.58 -27.72 -12.50
CA ALA A 292 -13.42 -26.55 -13.39
C ALA A 292 -13.64 -25.24 -12.60
N LEU A 293 -14.69 -25.21 -11.78
CA LEU A 293 -15.04 -24.12 -10.88
C LEU A 293 -15.13 -24.64 -9.43
N SER A 294 -14.42 -24.01 -8.50
CA SER A 294 -14.42 -24.37 -7.07
C SER A 294 -14.35 -23.12 -6.20
N GLU A 295 -14.92 -23.16 -5.01
CA GLU A 295 -14.57 -22.16 -3.99
C GLU A 295 -13.09 -22.27 -3.60
N PRO A 296 -12.44 -21.17 -3.19
CA PRO A 296 -11.08 -21.22 -2.66
C PRO A 296 -11.05 -21.79 -1.23
N VAL A 297 -9.94 -22.42 -0.85
CA VAL A 297 -9.69 -22.87 0.53
C VAL A 297 -9.76 -21.67 1.49
N LYS A 298 -9.08 -20.58 1.15
CA LYS A 298 -9.17 -19.29 1.83
C LYS A 298 -9.60 -18.23 0.80
N PRO A 299 -10.83 -17.66 0.90
CA PRO A 299 -11.21 -16.55 0.05
C PRO A 299 -10.42 -15.28 0.38
N LEU A 300 -10.29 -14.39 -0.59
CA LEU A 300 -9.78 -13.04 -0.38
C LEU A 300 -10.89 -12.24 0.30
N VAL A 301 -10.69 -11.84 1.54
CA VAL A 301 -11.65 -11.01 2.28
C VAL A 301 -11.05 -9.61 2.39
N PHE A 302 -11.72 -8.64 1.77
CA PHE A 302 -11.41 -7.23 1.94
C PHE A 302 -12.49 -6.56 2.80
N TYR A 303 -12.07 -5.64 3.65
CA TYR A 303 -12.93 -4.96 4.60
C TYR A 303 -13.24 -3.54 4.11
N LEU A 304 -14.50 -3.12 4.19
CA LEU A 304 -14.87 -1.73 3.99
C LEU A 304 -14.71 -0.97 5.29
N ASP A 305 -13.85 0.03 5.26
CA ASP A 305 -13.72 1.01 6.32
C ASP A 305 -15.09 1.60 6.68
N ARG A 306 -15.38 1.62 7.98
CA ARG A 306 -16.65 2.08 8.55
C ARG A 306 -16.89 3.56 8.26
N ALA A 307 -15.84 4.34 7.97
CA ALA A 307 -15.92 5.76 7.66
C ALA A 307 -16.42 6.07 6.23
N ILE A 308 -16.51 5.07 5.34
CA ILE A 308 -17.06 5.29 3.99
C ILE A 308 -18.57 5.57 4.11
N PRO A 309 -19.06 6.77 3.73
CA PRO A 309 -20.48 7.10 3.85
C PRO A 309 -21.32 6.40 2.76
N GLU A 310 -22.63 6.31 2.95
CA GLU A 310 -23.55 6.02 1.84
C GLU A 310 -23.79 7.28 0.99
N PRO A 311 -24.02 7.16 -0.32
CA PRO A 311 -24.13 5.92 -1.13
C PRO A 311 -22.79 5.33 -1.61
N VAL A 312 -21.67 5.95 -1.23
CA VAL A 312 -20.30 5.60 -1.65
C VAL A 312 -19.94 4.18 -1.29
N ARG A 313 -20.32 3.78 -0.07
CA ARG A 313 -20.06 2.46 0.50
C ARG A 313 -20.68 1.37 -0.36
N SER A 314 -21.96 1.53 -0.73
CA SER A 314 -22.65 0.60 -1.62
C SER A 314 -22.00 0.52 -3.00
N ALA A 315 -21.60 1.66 -3.57
CA ALA A 315 -20.91 1.71 -4.85
C ALA A 315 -19.53 1.02 -4.81
N ALA A 316 -18.73 1.29 -3.79
CA ALA A 316 -17.40 0.70 -3.60
C ALA A 316 -17.50 -0.83 -3.46
N ARG A 317 -18.44 -1.32 -2.64
CA ARG A 317 -18.71 -2.77 -2.50
C ARG A 317 -19.02 -3.42 -3.85
N ARG A 318 -19.92 -2.81 -4.61
CA ARG A 318 -20.35 -3.31 -5.92
C ARG A 318 -19.19 -3.36 -6.90
N GLY A 319 -18.41 -2.28 -6.99
CA GLY A 319 -17.22 -2.18 -7.84
C GLY A 319 -16.18 -3.24 -7.53
N ALA A 320 -15.85 -3.43 -6.25
CA ALA A 320 -14.90 -4.44 -5.83
C ALA A 320 -15.35 -5.87 -6.23
N LEU A 321 -16.63 -6.19 -6.04
CA LEU A 321 -17.18 -7.52 -6.34
C LEU A 321 -17.23 -7.87 -7.83
N TRP A 322 -17.06 -6.91 -8.75
CA TRP A 322 -16.98 -7.19 -10.19
C TRP A 322 -15.81 -8.12 -10.56
N TRP A 323 -14.73 -8.13 -9.77
CA TRP A 323 -13.60 -9.03 -9.96
C TRP A 323 -13.96 -10.51 -9.86
N ASN A 324 -15.05 -10.88 -9.17
CA ASN A 324 -15.49 -12.28 -9.15
C ASN A 324 -15.82 -12.82 -10.55
N GLN A 325 -16.22 -11.97 -11.50
CA GLN A 325 -16.41 -12.40 -12.90
C GLN A 325 -15.11 -12.90 -13.53
N ALA A 326 -13.98 -12.27 -13.20
CA ALA A 326 -12.65 -12.68 -13.67
C ALA A 326 -12.13 -13.90 -12.92
N PHE A 327 -12.38 -13.98 -11.61
CA PHE A 327 -12.02 -15.15 -10.81
C PHE A 327 -12.80 -16.42 -11.22
N GLU A 328 -14.07 -16.30 -11.61
CA GLU A 328 -14.85 -17.41 -12.14
C GLU A 328 -14.20 -17.99 -13.42
N GLN A 329 -13.69 -17.13 -14.31
CA GLN A 329 -12.91 -17.58 -15.48
C GLN A 329 -11.57 -18.22 -15.10
N ALA A 330 -10.94 -17.78 -14.00
CA ALA A 330 -9.77 -18.45 -13.42
C ALA A 330 -10.11 -19.76 -12.69
N GLY A 331 -11.40 -20.12 -12.60
CA GLY A 331 -11.89 -21.35 -11.98
C GLY A 331 -12.26 -21.22 -10.51
N PHE A 332 -12.41 -20.01 -9.98
CA PHE A 332 -12.81 -19.76 -8.60
C PHE A 332 -14.19 -19.15 -8.48
N LYS A 333 -15.07 -19.79 -7.70
CA LYS A 333 -16.35 -19.21 -7.29
C LYS A 333 -16.16 -18.47 -5.96
N ASN A 334 -16.76 -17.29 -5.82
CA ASN A 334 -16.73 -16.50 -4.58
C ASN A 334 -15.29 -16.26 -4.07
N ALA A 335 -14.35 -16.01 -4.98
CA ALA A 335 -12.94 -15.82 -4.64
C ALA A 335 -12.72 -14.59 -3.77
N LEU A 336 -13.42 -13.49 -4.11
CA LEU A 336 -13.37 -12.22 -3.41
C LEU A 336 -14.66 -12.02 -2.61
N ARG A 337 -14.52 -11.64 -1.34
CA ARG A 337 -15.60 -11.28 -0.43
C ARG A 337 -15.31 -9.90 0.14
N ILE A 338 -16.36 -9.10 0.29
CA ILE A 338 -16.29 -7.78 0.91
C ILE A 338 -17.07 -7.82 2.22
N GLU A 339 -16.43 -7.46 3.31
CA GLU A 339 -17.01 -7.44 4.66
C GLU A 339 -16.88 -6.03 5.25
N ASP A 340 -17.50 -5.77 6.40
CA ASP A 340 -17.31 -4.51 7.13
C ASP A 340 -16.12 -4.66 8.07
N LEU A 341 -15.25 -3.65 8.13
CA LEU A 341 -14.15 -3.67 9.08
C LEU A 341 -14.72 -3.80 10.50
N PRO A 342 -14.24 -4.78 11.31
CA PRO A 342 -14.69 -4.94 12.69
C PRO A 342 -14.45 -3.66 13.50
N GLU A 343 -15.29 -3.43 14.51
CA GLU A 343 -15.09 -2.30 15.42
C GLU A 343 -13.75 -2.44 16.16
N GLY A 344 -12.99 -1.35 16.23
CA GLY A 344 -11.65 -1.32 16.82
C GLY A 344 -10.54 -1.96 15.98
N ALA A 345 -10.84 -2.59 14.84
CA ALA A 345 -9.81 -3.09 13.94
C ALA A 345 -9.16 -1.95 13.14
N SER A 346 -7.85 -2.06 12.91
CA SER A 346 -7.08 -1.08 12.13
C SER A 346 -6.88 -1.59 10.69
N PRO A 347 -7.00 -0.71 9.67
CA PRO A 347 -6.57 -1.01 8.31
C PRO A 347 -5.07 -1.29 8.16
N MET A 348 -4.26 -0.99 9.17
CA MET A 348 -2.82 -1.26 9.16
C MET A 348 -2.46 -2.65 9.67
N ASP A 349 -3.35 -3.30 10.43
CA ASP A 349 -3.17 -4.68 10.85
C ASP A 349 -3.29 -5.62 9.64
N VAL A 350 -2.24 -6.41 9.40
CA VAL A 350 -2.11 -7.32 8.23
C VAL A 350 -3.32 -8.26 8.05
N ARG A 351 -4.06 -8.54 9.11
CA ARG A 351 -5.23 -9.42 9.09
C ARG A 351 -6.41 -8.81 8.33
N TYR A 352 -6.42 -7.49 8.12
CA TYR A 352 -7.55 -6.77 7.55
C TYR A 352 -7.17 -5.96 6.29
N PRO A 353 -6.96 -6.61 5.13
CA PRO A 353 -6.89 -5.89 3.87
C PRO A 353 -8.13 -5.02 3.67
N THR A 354 -7.96 -3.71 3.45
CA THR A 354 -9.05 -2.75 3.64
C THR A 354 -9.24 -1.84 2.42
N ILE A 355 -10.49 -1.61 2.03
CA ILE A 355 -10.91 -0.48 1.19
C ILE A 355 -11.26 0.66 2.15
N GLN A 356 -10.47 1.73 2.09
CA GLN A 356 -10.37 2.79 3.07
C GLN A 356 -10.88 4.13 2.54
N TRP A 357 -11.48 4.95 3.42
CA TRP A 357 -11.85 6.33 3.11
C TRP A 357 -10.79 7.36 3.52
N THR A 358 -10.07 7.95 2.59
CA THR A 358 -8.95 8.85 2.89
C THR A 358 -9.34 10.32 2.72
N ASN A 359 -9.27 11.11 3.81
CA ASN A 359 -9.51 12.55 3.80
C ASN A 359 -8.24 13.36 3.58
N ARG A 360 -8.35 14.44 2.81
CA ARG A 360 -7.27 15.39 2.49
C ARG A 360 -7.82 16.82 2.52
N SER A 361 -6.96 17.83 2.43
CA SER A 361 -7.35 19.25 2.27
C SER A 361 -7.74 19.60 0.84
N GLY A 362 -7.42 18.73 -0.11
CA GLY A 362 -7.84 18.84 -1.51
C GLY A 362 -7.87 17.49 -2.20
N ARG A 363 -8.07 17.51 -3.52
CA ARG A 363 -8.14 16.31 -4.35
C ARG A 363 -6.80 15.57 -4.35
N GLY A 364 -6.80 14.34 -3.83
CA GLY A 364 -5.69 13.41 -3.94
C GLY A 364 -5.87 12.36 -5.03
N TRP A 365 -4.92 11.44 -5.07
CA TRP A 365 -5.05 10.19 -5.84
C TRP A 365 -5.72 9.13 -4.97
N SER A 366 -6.53 8.27 -5.60
CA SER A 366 -6.85 6.97 -5.02
C SER A 366 -5.72 6.01 -5.37
N VAL A 367 -5.39 5.10 -4.46
CA VAL A 367 -4.22 4.23 -4.61
C VAL A 367 -4.52 2.86 -4.01
N GLY A 368 -4.34 1.80 -4.80
CA GLY A 368 -4.19 0.42 -4.32
C GLY A 368 -2.74 0.10 -3.99
N GLN A 369 -2.44 -0.23 -2.74
CA GLN A 369 -1.11 -0.60 -2.26
C GLN A 369 -1.10 -2.01 -1.69
N SER A 370 0.01 -2.73 -1.83
CA SER A 370 0.18 -4.06 -1.23
C SER A 370 1.58 -4.26 -0.67
N HIS A 371 1.67 -5.07 0.40
CA HIS A 371 2.91 -5.63 0.91
C HIS A 371 2.95 -7.11 0.54
N ALA A 372 4.03 -7.51 -0.11
CA ALA A 372 4.29 -8.89 -0.48
C ALA A 372 5.51 -9.45 0.27
N ASP A 373 5.55 -10.76 0.51
CA ASP A 373 6.76 -11.43 0.94
C ASP A 373 7.82 -11.28 -0.15
N PRO A 374 8.95 -10.56 0.10
CA PRO A 374 9.93 -10.28 -0.93
C PRO A 374 10.57 -11.55 -1.49
N ARG A 375 10.50 -12.68 -0.78
CA ARG A 375 11.11 -13.95 -1.22
C ARG A 375 10.26 -14.64 -2.28
N THR A 376 8.94 -14.45 -2.25
CA THR A 376 7.99 -15.26 -3.03
C THR A 376 7.03 -14.45 -3.90
N GLY A 377 6.82 -13.16 -3.63
CA GLY A 377 5.76 -12.37 -4.26
C GLY A 377 4.35 -12.70 -3.73
N GLU A 378 4.21 -13.44 -2.62
CA GLU A 378 2.91 -13.63 -1.98
C GLU A 378 2.44 -12.31 -1.36
N ILE A 379 1.33 -11.76 -1.83
CA ILE A 379 0.69 -10.60 -1.19
C ILE A 379 0.12 -11.04 0.16
N LEU A 380 0.50 -10.32 1.22
CA LEU A 380 0.09 -10.61 2.59
C LEU A 380 -0.85 -9.56 3.16
N HIS A 381 -0.72 -8.30 2.71
CA HIS A 381 -1.59 -7.19 3.10
C HIS A 381 -1.79 -6.24 1.93
N ALA A 382 -2.95 -5.60 1.85
CA ALA A 382 -3.21 -4.52 0.92
C ALA A 382 -4.23 -3.52 1.45
N VAL A 383 -4.07 -2.26 1.08
CA VAL A 383 -5.04 -1.19 1.34
C VAL A 383 -5.37 -0.46 0.05
N VAL A 384 -6.66 -0.30 -0.22
CA VAL A 384 -7.18 0.59 -1.25
C VAL A 384 -7.56 1.91 -0.60
N GLN A 385 -6.86 2.99 -0.90
CA GLN A 385 -7.18 4.33 -0.45
C GLN A 385 -8.15 4.99 -1.42
N LEU A 386 -9.42 5.14 -1.05
CA LEU A 386 -10.38 5.93 -1.80
C LEU A 386 -10.34 7.38 -1.32
N ASP A 387 -9.99 8.29 -2.21
CA ASP A 387 -9.94 9.73 -1.90
C ASP A 387 -11.34 10.28 -1.62
N SER A 388 -11.52 10.94 -0.48
CA SER A 388 -12.83 11.47 -0.08
C SER A 388 -13.25 12.68 -0.90
N HIS A 389 -12.25 13.42 -1.37
CA HIS A 389 -12.46 14.46 -2.35
C HIS A 389 -12.81 13.88 -3.70
N ARG A 390 -12.53 12.62 -4.03
CA ARG A 390 -12.86 12.10 -5.35
C ARG A 390 -14.33 12.24 -5.65
N MET A 391 -15.24 12.03 -4.71
CA MET A 391 -16.67 12.31 -4.93
C MET A 391 -16.99 13.78 -5.07
N ARG A 392 -16.40 14.61 -4.20
CA ARG A 392 -16.51 16.07 -4.30
C ARG A 392 -15.99 16.47 -5.66
N THR A 393 -14.74 16.21 -5.99
CA THR A 393 -14.11 16.15 -7.30
C THR A 393 -14.66 15.14 -8.29
N VAL A 394 -15.85 14.55 -8.21
CA VAL A 394 -16.46 13.72 -9.29
C VAL A 394 -17.75 14.39 -9.69
N ASN A 395 -18.51 14.85 -8.70
CA ASN A 395 -19.36 16.04 -8.78
C ASN A 395 -18.55 17.25 -9.37
N ASN A 396 -17.26 17.35 -9.00
CA ASN A 396 -16.32 18.39 -9.40
C ASN A 396 -15.17 17.87 -10.31
N TYR A 397 -15.16 16.68 -10.95
CA TYR A 397 -13.97 16.25 -11.78
C TYR A 397 -13.99 16.86 -13.15
N TRP A 398 -15.18 17.22 -13.56
CA TRP A 398 -15.32 18.19 -14.59
C TRP A 398 -15.10 19.60 -14.00
N GLN A 399 -14.30 19.71 -12.93
CA GLN A 399 -13.45 20.85 -12.56
C GLN A 399 -11.98 20.50 -12.43
N ALA A 400 -11.29 20.62 -13.55
CA ALA A 400 -9.89 20.94 -13.63
C ALA A 400 -9.75 22.31 -14.28
N ALA A 401 -9.47 23.30 -13.45
CA ALA A 401 -8.24 24.04 -13.63
C ALA A 401 -7.79 24.52 -12.24
N VAL A 402 -6.73 23.92 -11.72
CA VAL A 402 -5.89 24.62 -10.74
C VAL A 402 -5.18 25.71 -11.54
N PRO A 403 -5.17 26.96 -11.06
CA PRO A 403 -3.88 27.45 -10.60
C PRO A 403 -3.96 27.91 -9.15
N SER A 404 -2.94 27.49 -8.41
CA SER A 404 -2.59 27.94 -7.06
C SER A 404 -2.84 29.43 -6.83
N GLY A 405 -3.53 29.74 -5.75
CA GLY A 405 -3.60 31.08 -5.20
C GLY A 405 -4.66 31.11 -4.10
N ARG A 406 -4.23 31.10 -2.85
CA ARG A 406 -5.07 31.22 -1.64
C ARG A 406 -6.38 32.00 -1.85
N ALA A 407 -7.50 31.36 -1.54
CA ALA A 407 -8.61 31.87 -0.72
C ALA A 407 -9.65 30.74 -0.59
N GLY A 408 -10.27 30.64 0.58
CA GLY A 408 -11.12 29.53 0.99
C GLY A 408 -12.21 29.15 -0.02
N GLU A 409 -12.47 27.84 -0.05
CA GLU A 409 -13.73 27.19 -0.37
C GLU A 409 -14.62 27.89 -1.39
N ASP A 410 -14.52 27.49 -2.66
CA ASP A 410 -15.69 27.42 -3.55
C ASP A 410 -15.38 26.46 -4.70
N SER A 411 -16.04 25.30 -4.66
CA SER A 411 -15.95 24.25 -5.68
C SER A 411 -17.24 24.22 -6.51
N PHE A 412 -17.07 24.27 -7.83
CA PHE A 412 -18.13 24.24 -8.84
C PHE A 412 -18.74 22.81 -8.94
N ASP A 413 -19.69 22.57 -9.84
CA ASP A 413 -20.28 21.27 -10.19
C ASP A 413 -20.49 21.27 -11.73
N LEU A 414 -19.91 20.31 -12.47
CA LEU A 414 -20.28 20.17 -13.89
C LEU A 414 -21.25 19.03 -14.17
N PHE A 415 -21.60 18.25 -13.16
CA PHE A 415 -22.86 17.53 -13.27
C PHE A 415 -23.96 18.51 -13.62
N ALA A 416 -24.01 19.71 -13.05
CA ALA A 416 -24.92 20.79 -13.47
C ALA A 416 -24.88 21.16 -14.98
N GLY A 417 -23.79 20.89 -15.71
CA GLY A 417 -23.71 21.08 -17.16
C GLY A 417 -24.25 19.90 -17.97
N LEU A 418 -23.92 18.69 -17.53
CA LEU A 418 -24.35 17.42 -18.13
C LEU A 418 -25.79 17.02 -17.74
N ASP A 419 -26.20 17.29 -16.50
CA ASP A 419 -27.56 17.23 -15.93
C ASP A 419 -28.55 18.06 -16.72
N ARG A 420 -28.07 19.18 -17.28
CA ARG A 420 -28.88 20.00 -18.18
C ARG A 420 -28.89 19.52 -19.62
N LEU A 421 -27.92 18.68 -20.00
CA LEU A 421 -27.87 18.07 -21.33
C LEU A 421 -28.64 16.76 -21.37
N ASP A 422 -28.66 15.94 -20.32
CA ASP A 422 -29.46 14.71 -20.26
C ASP A 422 -30.68 14.87 -19.34
N PRO A 423 -31.90 15.09 -19.87
CA PRO A 423 -33.11 15.26 -19.05
C PRO A 423 -33.56 13.97 -18.34
N LYS A 424 -32.90 12.84 -18.60
CA LYS A 424 -33.13 11.55 -17.95
C LYS A 424 -32.03 11.18 -16.97
N LEU A 425 -31.15 12.13 -16.64
CA LEU A 425 -30.04 11.90 -15.73
C LEU A 425 -30.53 11.57 -14.32
N ASP A 426 -29.98 10.50 -13.78
CA ASP A 426 -29.93 10.27 -12.34
C ASP A 426 -28.47 10.46 -11.93
N GLU A 427 -28.15 11.68 -11.52
CA GLU A 427 -26.79 12.10 -11.19
C GLU A 427 -26.15 11.13 -10.20
N GLU A 428 -26.89 10.79 -9.16
CA GLU A 428 -26.43 9.89 -8.12
C GLU A 428 -26.02 8.54 -8.70
N LYS A 429 -26.80 7.98 -9.64
CA LYS A 429 -26.44 6.71 -10.30
C LYS A 429 -25.16 6.80 -11.12
N VAL A 430 -24.96 7.87 -11.89
CA VAL A 430 -23.73 8.02 -12.71
C VAL A 430 -22.51 8.20 -11.80
N MET A 431 -22.64 8.93 -10.71
CA MET A 431 -21.58 9.10 -9.70
C MET A 431 -21.27 7.79 -8.98
N GLN A 432 -22.30 7.03 -8.57
CA GLN A 432 -22.13 5.70 -8.01
C GLN A 432 -21.50 4.71 -9.01
N ALA A 433 -21.80 4.81 -10.31
CA ALA A 433 -21.16 3.97 -11.34
C ALA A 433 -19.67 4.28 -11.47
N ARG A 434 -19.30 5.56 -11.47
CA ARG A 434 -17.90 5.98 -11.51
C ARG A 434 -17.12 5.55 -10.27
N LEU A 435 -17.74 5.64 -9.09
CA LEU A 435 -17.12 5.18 -7.85
C LEU A 435 -16.93 3.67 -7.85
N ALA A 436 -17.91 2.91 -8.33
CA ALA A 436 -17.75 1.47 -8.50
C ALA A 436 -16.60 1.14 -9.47
N LEU A 437 -16.48 1.85 -10.60
CA LEU A 437 -15.37 1.69 -11.52
C LEU A 437 -14.02 2.04 -10.88
N LEU A 438 -13.93 3.16 -10.15
CA LEU A 438 -12.72 3.54 -9.42
C LEU A 438 -12.32 2.47 -8.40
N THR A 439 -13.26 2.02 -7.57
CA THR A 439 -12.96 0.95 -6.61
C THR A 439 -12.55 -0.32 -7.35
N CYS A 440 -13.17 -0.66 -8.48
CA CYS A 440 -12.76 -1.80 -9.31
C CYS A 440 -11.32 -1.64 -9.82
N HIS A 441 -10.93 -0.44 -10.26
CA HIS A 441 -9.58 -0.11 -10.71
C HIS A 441 -8.56 -0.30 -9.58
N GLU A 442 -8.77 0.33 -8.43
CA GLU A 442 -7.85 0.21 -7.29
C GLU A 442 -7.79 -1.22 -6.75
N MET A 443 -8.92 -1.95 -6.82
CA MET A 443 -8.94 -3.39 -6.52
C MET A 443 -8.04 -4.18 -7.46
N GLY A 444 -7.94 -3.80 -8.74
CA GLY A 444 -7.02 -4.44 -9.68
C GLY A 444 -5.55 -4.33 -9.24
N HIS A 445 -5.14 -3.16 -8.76
CA HIS A 445 -3.79 -2.96 -8.22
C HIS A 445 -3.49 -3.86 -7.01
N VAL A 446 -4.41 -3.93 -6.04
CA VAL A 446 -4.21 -4.80 -4.86
C VAL A 446 -4.39 -6.29 -5.16
N LEU A 447 -4.94 -6.65 -6.32
CA LEU A 447 -4.94 -8.01 -6.85
C LEU A 447 -3.66 -8.34 -7.65
N GLY A 448 -2.77 -7.37 -7.84
CA GLY A 448 -1.45 -7.52 -8.45
C GLY A 448 -1.30 -6.90 -9.84
N LEU A 449 -2.33 -6.23 -10.38
CA LEU A 449 -2.32 -5.76 -11.78
C LEU A 449 -1.71 -4.36 -11.95
N GLU A 450 -0.98 -4.18 -13.04
CA GLU A 450 -0.50 -2.88 -13.51
C GLU A 450 -1.55 -2.19 -14.41
N HIS A 451 -1.32 -0.92 -14.75
CA HIS A 451 -2.05 -0.24 -15.82
C HIS A 451 -1.80 -0.94 -17.17
N ASN A 452 -2.76 -0.84 -18.09
CA ASN A 452 -2.61 -1.33 -19.47
C ASN A 452 -2.55 -0.15 -20.46
N PHE A 453 -3.53 0.75 -20.43
CA PHE A 453 -3.67 1.95 -21.28
C PHE A 453 -3.57 1.71 -22.79
N VAL A 454 -3.64 0.44 -23.22
CA VAL A 454 -3.80 0.03 -24.62
C VAL A 454 -5.17 -0.59 -24.83
N ALA A 455 -5.96 -0.78 -23.76
CA ALA A 455 -7.16 -1.58 -23.84
C ALA A 455 -8.27 -0.92 -24.66
N SER A 456 -8.30 0.42 -24.69
CA SER A 456 -9.18 1.23 -25.56
C SER A 456 -9.15 0.80 -27.03
N THR A 457 -8.00 0.35 -27.54
CA THR A 457 -7.81 -0.10 -28.93
C THR A 457 -8.62 -1.35 -29.31
N TYR A 458 -9.13 -2.09 -28.33
CA TYR A 458 -10.02 -3.24 -28.51
C TYR A 458 -11.29 -3.10 -27.65
N GLY A 459 -11.73 -1.85 -27.44
CA GLY A 459 -12.93 -1.48 -26.70
C GLY A 459 -12.65 -1.18 -25.23
N ARG A 460 -13.65 -1.33 -24.36
CA ARG A 460 -13.45 -1.19 -22.90
C ARG A 460 -12.84 -2.45 -22.30
N GLY A 461 -11.61 -2.75 -22.74
CA GLY A 461 -10.95 -4.02 -22.49
C GLY A 461 -10.43 -4.22 -21.07
N SER A 462 -10.18 -3.14 -20.31
CA SER A 462 -9.51 -3.21 -19.01
C SER A 462 -9.96 -2.08 -18.09
N VAL A 463 -10.45 -2.38 -16.88
CA VAL A 463 -10.70 -1.34 -15.85
C VAL A 463 -9.39 -0.70 -15.37
N MET A 464 -8.24 -1.29 -15.69
CA MET A 464 -6.92 -0.70 -15.44
C MET A 464 -6.59 0.45 -16.40
N ASP A 465 -7.51 0.82 -17.30
CA ASP A 465 -7.42 2.00 -18.15
C ASP A 465 -8.18 3.20 -17.57
N TYR A 466 -7.67 4.40 -17.84
CA TYR A 466 -8.36 5.64 -17.49
C TYR A 466 -9.32 6.04 -18.60
N PHE A 467 -10.48 5.40 -18.68
CA PHE A 467 -11.50 5.79 -19.66
C PHE A 467 -12.11 7.16 -19.35
N ALA A 468 -12.22 8.01 -20.38
CA ALA A 468 -13.11 9.16 -20.35
C ALA A 468 -14.58 8.69 -20.34
N PRO A 469 -15.53 9.47 -19.78
CA PRO A 469 -16.93 9.09 -19.86
C PRO A 469 -17.40 9.10 -21.31
N ARG A 470 -18.07 8.04 -21.73
CA ARG A 470 -18.73 8.01 -23.04
C ARG A 470 -20.05 8.74 -22.98
N ILE A 471 -20.20 9.73 -23.84
CA ILE A 471 -21.38 10.57 -23.93
C ILE A 471 -21.86 10.53 -25.37
N ALA A 472 -23.10 10.09 -25.59
CA ALA A 472 -23.73 10.21 -26.89
C ALA A 472 -24.61 11.46 -26.93
N ILE A 473 -24.82 12.03 -28.12
CA ILE A 473 -25.83 13.07 -28.34
C ILE A 473 -27.03 12.43 -29.02
N ARG A 474 -28.20 12.54 -28.39
CA ARG A 474 -29.48 12.04 -28.88
C ARG A 474 -29.97 12.91 -30.05
N PRO A 475 -30.91 12.41 -30.89
CA PRO A 475 -31.45 13.17 -32.02
C PRO A 475 -32.13 14.49 -31.65
N ASP A 476 -32.61 14.63 -30.40
CA ASP A 476 -33.21 15.85 -29.87
C ASP A 476 -32.20 16.86 -29.31
N GLY A 477 -30.90 16.57 -29.43
CA GLY A 477 -29.79 17.41 -28.96
C GLY A 477 -29.42 17.19 -27.49
N THR A 478 -30.07 16.27 -26.78
CA THR A 478 -29.77 15.93 -25.38
C THR A 478 -28.61 14.94 -25.27
N ALA A 479 -27.82 14.96 -24.20
CA ALA A 479 -26.77 13.98 -23.93
C ALA A 479 -27.36 12.65 -23.42
N ASP A 480 -26.66 11.54 -23.64
CA ASP A 480 -26.95 10.23 -23.07
C ASP A 480 -25.75 9.71 -22.28
N LEU A 481 -25.96 9.54 -20.97
CA LEU A 481 -24.93 9.11 -20.01
C LEU A 481 -25.12 7.65 -19.54
N SER A 482 -26.04 6.89 -20.13
CA SER A 482 -26.35 5.53 -19.70
C SER A 482 -25.18 4.54 -19.83
N ASP A 483 -24.24 4.79 -20.75
CA ASP A 483 -23.00 4.03 -20.95
C ASP A 483 -21.74 4.85 -20.59
N ALA A 484 -21.86 5.84 -19.69
CA ALA A 484 -20.74 6.71 -19.33
C ALA A 484 -19.52 5.92 -18.83
N TYR A 485 -19.72 4.88 -18.02
CA TYR A 485 -18.67 4.09 -17.40
C TYR A 485 -18.89 2.59 -17.56
N MET A 486 -17.79 1.83 -17.58
CA MET A 486 -17.83 0.37 -17.52
C MET A 486 -18.60 -0.11 -16.28
N GLN A 487 -19.39 -1.17 -16.46
CA GLN A 487 -20.13 -1.84 -15.40
C GLN A 487 -19.59 -3.26 -15.17
N GLY A 488 -18.31 -3.36 -14.82
CA GLY A 488 -17.61 -4.62 -14.65
C GLY A 488 -16.20 -4.61 -15.19
N VAL A 489 -15.51 -5.73 -15.00
CA VAL A 489 -14.18 -5.99 -15.58
C VAL A 489 -14.28 -6.22 -17.09
N GLY A 490 -13.24 -5.87 -17.84
CA GLY A 490 -13.12 -6.03 -19.28
C GLY A 490 -12.52 -7.38 -19.71
N SER A 491 -12.25 -7.53 -21.01
CA SER A 491 -11.68 -8.75 -21.59
C SER A 491 -10.23 -9.02 -21.16
N TYR A 492 -9.41 -7.98 -21.08
CA TYR A 492 -8.03 -8.05 -20.61
C TYR A 492 -7.95 -8.39 -19.12
N ASP A 493 -8.79 -7.77 -18.28
CA ASP A 493 -8.84 -8.05 -16.84
C ASP A 493 -9.10 -9.53 -16.56
N ARG A 494 -10.06 -10.12 -17.29
CA ARG A 494 -10.38 -11.55 -17.20
C ARG A 494 -9.20 -12.43 -17.64
N PHE A 495 -8.54 -12.06 -18.73
CA PHE A 495 -7.34 -12.73 -19.19
C PHE A 495 -6.20 -12.67 -18.15
N ALA A 496 -5.92 -11.48 -17.60
CA ALA A 496 -4.84 -11.28 -16.64
C ALA A 496 -5.10 -12.07 -15.35
N ILE A 497 -6.31 -12.05 -14.82
CA ILE A 497 -6.68 -12.86 -13.64
C ILE A 497 -6.64 -14.36 -13.95
N GLN A 498 -7.08 -14.78 -15.14
CA GLN A 498 -6.93 -16.18 -15.55
C GLN A 498 -5.46 -16.58 -15.57
N TRP A 499 -4.58 -15.79 -16.18
CA TRP A 499 -3.15 -16.04 -16.19
C TRP A 499 -2.54 -16.04 -14.77
N GLY A 500 -2.92 -15.08 -13.93
CA GLY A 500 -2.36 -14.87 -12.58
C GLY A 500 -2.89 -15.83 -11.50
N TYR A 501 -4.08 -16.40 -11.68
CA TYR A 501 -4.73 -17.18 -10.63
C TYR A 501 -5.18 -18.59 -11.05
N SER A 502 -5.33 -18.89 -12.35
CA SER A 502 -5.72 -20.25 -12.75
C SER A 502 -4.70 -21.30 -12.29
N GLN A 503 -5.22 -22.43 -11.82
CA GLN A 503 -4.44 -23.57 -11.38
C GLN A 503 -4.34 -24.62 -12.48
N GLY A 504 -3.17 -25.24 -12.60
CA GLY A 504 -2.95 -26.40 -13.46
C GLY A 504 -3.53 -27.68 -12.88
N GLN A 505 -3.17 -28.81 -13.48
CA GLN A 505 -3.50 -30.12 -12.95
C GLN A 505 -2.69 -30.43 -11.68
N SER A 506 -3.16 -31.36 -10.85
CA SER A 506 -2.39 -31.82 -9.70
C SER A 506 -1.05 -32.41 -10.16
N ALA A 507 0.04 -32.01 -9.51
CA ALA A 507 1.41 -32.40 -9.85
C ALA A 507 1.93 -31.93 -11.23
N GLU A 508 1.40 -30.80 -11.72
CA GLU A 508 1.96 -30.10 -12.89
C GLU A 508 3.44 -29.74 -12.65
N THR A 509 4.31 -30.04 -13.63
CA THR A 509 5.73 -29.62 -13.59
C THR A 509 5.86 -28.15 -13.96
N LEU A 510 6.98 -27.50 -13.60
CA LEU A 510 7.23 -26.11 -13.97
C LEU A 510 7.17 -25.86 -15.49
N ASP A 511 7.63 -26.81 -16.31
CA ASP A 511 7.57 -26.67 -17.76
C ASP A 511 6.15 -26.83 -18.32
N GLN A 512 5.32 -27.67 -17.69
CA GLN A 512 3.91 -27.79 -18.03
C GLN A 512 3.14 -26.52 -17.65
N GLU A 513 3.41 -25.94 -16.47
CA GLU A 513 2.82 -24.66 -16.07
C GLU A 513 3.20 -23.56 -17.06
N ARG A 514 4.49 -23.45 -17.41
CA ARG A 514 4.97 -22.47 -18.41
C ARG A 514 4.27 -22.63 -19.75
N ALA A 515 4.13 -23.85 -20.25
CA ALA A 515 3.43 -24.11 -21.52
C ALA A 515 1.95 -23.74 -21.45
N ARG A 516 1.26 -24.04 -20.33
CA ARG A 516 -0.14 -23.67 -20.11
C ARG A 516 -0.31 -22.15 -20.05
N LEU A 517 0.51 -21.46 -19.28
CA LEU A 517 0.48 -20.01 -19.16
C LEU A 517 0.78 -19.33 -20.51
N ASP A 518 1.76 -19.81 -21.27
CA ASP A 518 2.06 -19.31 -22.61
C ASP A 518 0.89 -19.54 -23.59
N SER A 519 0.17 -20.66 -23.48
CA SER A 519 -1.06 -20.90 -24.25
C SER A 519 -2.15 -19.86 -23.93
N ILE A 520 -2.37 -19.55 -22.65
CA ILE A 520 -3.34 -18.52 -22.23
C ILE A 520 -2.98 -17.16 -22.85
N VAL A 521 -1.69 -16.80 -22.86
CA VAL A 521 -1.21 -15.56 -23.49
C VAL A 521 -1.41 -15.57 -24.99
N LYS A 522 -1.05 -16.65 -25.69
CA LYS A 522 -1.23 -16.79 -27.14
C LYS A 522 -2.69 -16.70 -27.55
N ASP A 523 -3.59 -17.34 -26.81
CA ASP A 523 -5.04 -17.29 -27.05
C ASP A 523 -5.60 -15.88 -26.88
N SER A 524 -5.08 -15.11 -25.92
CA SER A 524 -5.44 -13.70 -25.72
C SER A 524 -4.98 -12.84 -26.90
N ILE A 525 -3.72 -12.98 -27.30
CA ILE A 525 -3.14 -12.23 -28.43
C ILE A 525 -3.87 -12.55 -29.74
N ALA A 526 -4.23 -13.82 -29.97
CA ALA A 526 -4.99 -14.22 -31.16
C ALA A 526 -6.38 -13.56 -31.24
N LYS A 527 -6.95 -13.14 -30.11
CA LYS A 527 -8.20 -12.39 -30.01
C LYS A 527 -8.00 -10.87 -30.04
N GLY A 528 -6.76 -10.40 -30.19
CA GLY A 528 -6.40 -8.97 -30.15
C GLY A 528 -6.34 -8.37 -28.74
N ILE A 529 -6.43 -9.19 -27.68
CA ILE A 529 -6.40 -8.73 -26.28
C ILE A 529 -4.95 -8.75 -25.81
N VAL A 530 -4.38 -7.56 -25.58
CA VAL A 530 -2.95 -7.37 -25.29
C VAL A 530 -2.70 -6.41 -24.12
N TRP A 531 -1.54 -6.56 -23.48
CA TRP A 531 -1.01 -5.60 -22.52
C TRP A 531 -0.03 -4.64 -23.19
N GLY A 532 0.00 -3.38 -22.74
CA GLY A 532 1.05 -2.42 -23.05
C GLY A 532 1.60 -1.74 -21.80
N ASN A 533 2.85 -1.25 -21.90
CA ASN A 533 3.47 -0.40 -20.89
C ASN A 533 3.73 1.00 -21.47
N TYR A 534 4.30 1.90 -20.67
CA TYR A 534 4.59 3.29 -21.08
C TYR A 534 5.44 3.44 -22.36
N ASN A 535 6.16 2.40 -22.79
CA ASN A 535 6.93 2.42 -24.05
C ASN A 535 6.11 1.97 -25.27
N ASP A 536 4.90 1.43 -25.08
CA ASP A 536 4.01 1.09 -26.19
C ASP A 536 3.44 2.39 -26.81
N PRO A 537 3.58 2.62 -28.12
CA PRO A 537 3.11 3.87 -28.75
C PRO A 537 1.58 4.02 -28.72
N ARG A 538 0.83 2.95 -28.40
CA ARG A 538 -0.62 2.98 -28.21
C ARG A 538 -1.01 3.30 -26.77
N TRP A 539 -0.05 3.31 -25.83
CA TRP A 539 -0.30 3.56 -24.42
C TRP A 539 -0.79 4.99 -24.22
N ASN A 540 -2.09 5.14 -23.96
CA ASN A 540 -2.73 6.43 -23.86
C ASN A 540 -3.78 6.43 -22.75
N SER A 541 -3.85 7.53 -22.01
CA SER A 541 -4.87 7.73 -20.97
C SER A 541 -6.01 8.59 -21.50
N TYR A 542 -7.21 8.42 -20.94
CA TYR A 542 -8.38 9.24 -21.23
C TYR A 542 -8.93 9.10 -22.66
N ASP A 543 -8.72 7.95 -23.30
CA ASP A 543 -9.39 7.56 -24.53
C ASP A 543 -10.33 6.36 -24.34
N ASP A 544 -11.44 6.36 -25.07
CA ASP A 544 -12.44 5.28 -25.11
C ASP A 544 -12.76 4.87 -26.57
N GLY A 545 -11.91 5.29 -27.51
CA GLY A 545 -11.99 4.96 -28.92
C GLY A 545 -10.82 4.07 -29.39
N PRO A 546 -10.90 3.52 -30.62
CA PRO A 546 -9.89 2.61 -31.15
C PRO A 546 -8.53 3.29 -31.41
N ASP A 547 -8.55 4.61 -31.59
CA ASP A 547 -7.37 5.46 -31.71
C ASP A 547 -7.71 6.92 -31.29
N PRO A 548 -6.72 7.75 -30.94
CA PRO A 548 -6.97 9.11 -30.46
C PRO A 548 -7.64 10.04 -31.49
N VAL A 549 -7.44 9.82 -32.79
CA VAL A 549 -8.02 10.68 -33.85
C VAL A 549 -9.49 10.34 -34.05
N THR A 550 -9.84 9.06 -34.04
CA THR A 550 -11.25 8.62 -34.05
C THR A 550 -11.96 9.08 -32.79
N TRP A 551 -11.35 8.89 -31.61
CA TRP A 551 -11.93 9.36 -30.35
C TRP A 551 -12.19 10.87 -30.35
N LEU A 552 -11.24 11.68 -30.84
CA LEU A 552 -11.43 13.14 -30.97
C LEU A 552 -12.66 13.50 -31.81
N LYS A 553 -12.93 12.78 -32.91
CA LYS A 553 -14.11 13.01 -33.75
C LYS A 553 -15.41 12.63 -33.05
N GLU A 554 -15.38 11.59 -32.23
CA GLU A 554 -16.56 11.12 -31.48
C GLU A 554 -16.93 12.06 -30.33
N VAL A 555 -15.94 12.69 -29.68
CA VAL A 555 -16.20 13.65 -28.59
C VAL A 555 -16.52 15.07 -29.10
N GLN A 556 -16.14 15.42 -30.33
CA GLN A 556 -16.34 16.77 -30.87
C GLN A 556 -17.81 17.24 -30.82
N PRO A 557 -18.83 16.45 -31.21
CA PRO A 557 -20.23 16.87 -31.09
C PRO A 557 -20.67 17.15 -29.65
N VAL A 558 -20.13 16.40 -28.68
CA VAL A 558 -20.42 16.61 -27.26
C VAL A 558 -19.80 17.94 -26.80
N ARG A 559 -18.54 18.19 -27.19
CA ARG A 559 -17.85 19.45 -26.93
C ARG A 559 -18.61 20.65 -27.53
N ASP A 560 -19.07 20.53 -28.77
CA ASP A 560 -19.85 21.57 -29.45
C ASP A 560 -21.17 21.84 -28.70
N ALA A 561 -21.87 20.79 -28.27
CA ALA A 561 -23.11 20.92 -27.48
C ALA A 561 -22.87 21.61 -26.12
N LEU A 562 -21.81 21.24 -25.41
CA LEU A 562 -21.44 21.87 -24.14
C LEU A 562 -21.05 23.34 -24.31
N LEU A 563 -20.28 23.67 -25.35
CA LEU A 563 -19.88 25.05 -25.67
C LEU A 563 -21.08 25.91 -26.08
N ALA A 564 -22.02 25.37 -26.86
CA ALA A 564 -23.25 26.07 -27.22
C ALA A 564 -24.13 26.40 -25.99
N GLY A 565 -24.06 25.57 -24.95
CA GLY A 565 -24.72 25.77 -23.67
C GLY A 565 -23.97 26.69 -22.68
N PHE A 566 -22.71 27.05 -22.95
CA PHE A 566 -21.84 27.72 -22.00
C PHE A 566 -22.23 29.20 -21.77
N GLY A 567 -22.36 29.59 -20.50
CA GLY A 567 -22.69 30.97 -20.12
C GLY A 567 -23.24 31.09 -18.70
N PRO A 568 -23.81 32.26 -18.32
CA PRO A 568 -24.24 32.56 -16.95
C PRO A 568 -25.23 31.55 -16.35
N ARG A 569 -25.98 30.83 -17.19
CA ARG A 569 -26.87 29.76 -16.71
C ARG A 569 -26.10 28.70 -15.91
N MET A 570 -24.83 28.44 -16.23
CA MET A 570 -23.98 27.49 -15.52
C MET A 570 -23.68 27.91 -14.07
N LEU A 571 -23.88 29.18 -13.70
CA LEU A 571 -23.66 29.70 -12.36
C LEU A 571 -24.77 29.28 -11.40
N ARG A 572 -24.39 28.93 -10.17
CA ARG A 572 -25.29 28.80 -9.03
C ARG A 572 -25.81 30.18 -8.63
N PRO A 573 -27.00 30.26 -8.02
CA PRO A 573 -27.52 31.52 -7.49
C PRO A 573 -26.50 32.19 -6.55
N GLY A 574 -26.11 33.42 -6.85
CA GLY A 574 -25.17 34.22 -6.04
C GLY A 574 -23.70 34.18 -6.51
N GLU A 575 -23.33 33.34 -7.49
CA GLU A 575 -21.96 33.30 -7.99
C GLU A 575 -21.63 34.46 -8.95
N PRO A 576 -20.41 35.01 -8.92
CA PRO A 576 -19.99 36.04 -9.85
C PRO A 576 -19.69 35.46 -11.24
N ASN A 577 -19.90 36.27 -12.29
CA ASN A 577 -19.57 35.87 -13.67
C ASN A 577 -18.09 35.50 -13.87
N SER A 578 -17.17 35.99 -13.03
CA SER A 578 -15.75 35.61 -13.06
C SER A 578 -15.53 34.12 -12.81
N ALA A 579 -16.46 33.44 -12.14
CA ALA A 579 -16.42 31.99 -11.95
C ALA A 579 -16.61 31.21 -13.27
N LEU A 580 -17.06 31.84 -14.37
CA LEU A 580 -17.09 31.19 -15.68
C LEU A 580 -15.67 30.87 -16.20
N THR A 581 -14.66 31.69 -15.85
CA THR A 581 -13.28 31.50 -16.32
C THR A 581 -12.69 30.17 -15.85
N SER A 582 -13.00 29.73 -14.62
CA SER A 582 -12.53 28.44 -14.10
C SER A 582 -13.28 27.23 -14.70
N ARG A 583 -14.39 27.46 -15.40
CA ARG A 583 -15.26 26.42 -15.97
C ARG A 583 -15.00 26.15 -17.44
N PHE A 584 -14.55 27.17 -18.15
CA PHE A 584 -14.30 27.11 -19.58
C PHE A 584 -13.33 26.00 -19.99
N PRO A 585 -12.15 25.80 -19.33
CA PRO A 585 -11.22 24.76 -19.73
C PRO A 585 -11.83 23.36 -19.77
N LEU A 586 -12.89 23.12 -19.01
CA LEU A 586 -13.43 21.78 -18.83
C LEU A 586 -14.49 21.41 -19.84
N VAL A 587 -15.31 22.39 -20.19
CA VAL A 587 -16.18 22.29 -21.35
C VAL A 587 -15.36 22.23 -22.64
N TYR A 588 -14.24 22.95 -22.68
CA TYR A 588 -13.37 23.00 -23.85
C TYR A 588 -12.49 21.76 -24.02
N LEU A 589 -11.89 21.23 -22.93
CA LEU A 589 -10.99 20.07 -22.95
C LEU A 589 -11.71 18.73 -22.86
N PHE A 590 -13.05 18.73 -22.84
CA PHE A 590 -13.81 17.49 -23.01
C PHE A 590 -13.45 16.78 -24.31
#